data_AF-A0A3Q8C103-F1
#
_entry.id   AF-A0A3Q8C103-F1
#
_cell.length_a   1.000
_cell.length_b   1.000
_cell.length_c   1.000
_cell.angle_alpha   90.00
_cell.angle_beta   90.00
_cell.angle_gamma   90.00
#
_symmetry.space_group_name_H-M   'P 1'
#
loop_
_entity.id
_entity.type
_entity.pdbx_description
1 polymer ?
#
loop_
_entity_poly.entity_id
_entity_poly.type
_entity_poly.pdbx_seq_one_letter_code
_entity_poly.pdbx_strand_id
1 'polypeptide(L)'
;MLKIRTVVMSTLTLLMFSVFIPVFAVSHLGGEWTYGGHHDPGNWGAFSNYYHGSSWHWSYVGSTIRNNQKKSSASAGSSSYAFINTDIGEHVVFDAGK
;
A
#
# COMPACT_ATOMS: atom_id res chain seq x y z
N MET A 1 -36.88 -16.88 -1.53
CA MET A 1 -36.23 -15.56 -1.33
C MET A 1 -34.96 -15.62 -0.46
N LEU A 2 -34.85 -16.52 0.53
CA LEU A 2 -33.67 -16.61 1.41
C LEU A 2 -32.36 -16.86 0.63
N LYS A 3 -32.34 -17.83 -0.31
CA LYS A 3 -31.16 -18.13 -1.16
C LYS A 3 -30.68 -16.94 -1.99
N ILE A 4 -31.59 -16.16 -2.58
CA ILE A 4 -31.24 -14.97 -3.38
C ILE A 4 -30.64 -13.88 -2.49
N ARG A 5 -31.24 -13.65 -1.30
CA ARG A 5 -30.70 -12.70 -0.32
C ARG A 5 -29.30 -13.10 0.16
N THR A 6 -29.08 -14.38 0.46
CA THR A 6 -27.76 -14.89 0.85
C THR A 6 -26.75 -14.72 -0.28
N VAL A 7 -27.09 -15.09 -1.52
CA VAL A 7 -26.20 -14.91 -2.68
C VAL A 7 -25.83 -13.44 -2.88
N VAL A 8 -26.81 -12.52 -2.83
CA VAL A 8 -26.57 -11.07 -2.99
C VAL A 8 -25.66 -10.51 -1.90
N MET A 9 -25.85 -10.94 -0.65
CA MET A 9 -25.01 -10.52 0.48
C MET A 9 -23.59 -11.06 0.36
N SER A 10 -23.44 -12.32 -0.05
CA SER A 10 -22.14 -12.94 -0.29
C SER A 10 -21.39 -12.26 -1.43
N THR A 11 -22.05 -11.96 -2.56
CA THR A 11 -21.42 -11.27 -3.69
C THR A 11 -21.02 -9.83 -3.35
N LEU A 12 -21.86 -9.11 -2.60
CA LEU A 12 -21.52 -7.77 -2.14
C LEU A 12 -20.31 -7.79 -1.21
N THR A 13 -20.22 -8.78 -0.32
CA THR A 13 -19.08 -8.94 0.61
C THR A 13 -17.78 -9.20 -0.15
N LEU A 14 -17.79 -10.13 -1.11
CA LEU A 14 -16.64 -10.41 -1.98
C LEU A 14 -16.22 -9.19 -2.82
N LEU A 15 -17.17 -8.40 -3.30
CA LEU A 15 -16.88 -7.18 -4.04
C LEU A 15 -16.18 -6.14 -3.16
N MET A 16 -16.62 -5.96 -1.91
CA MET A 16 -15.98 -5.02 -0.97
C MET A 16 -14.53 -5.41 -0.67
N PHE A 17 -14.21 -6.70 -0.57
CA PHE A 17 -12.81 -7.15 -0.41
C PHE A 17 -11.92 -6.83 -1.62
N SER A 18 -12.48 -6.73 -2.82
CA SER A 18 -11.72 -6.41 -4.04
C SER A 18 -11.39 -4.92 -4.19
N VAL A 19 -12.06 -4.04 -3.45
CA VAL A 19 -11.86 -2.57 -3.54
C VAL A 19 -10.74 -2.08 -2.63
N PHE A 20 -10.43 -2.82 -1.57
CA PHE A 20 -9.35 -2.45 -0.64
C PHE A 20 -8.04 -3.05 -1.12
N ILE A 21 -7.05 -2.20 -1.43
CA ILE A 21 -5.68 -2.64 -1.70
C ILE A 21 -5.13 -3.28 -0.41
N PRO A 22 -4.87 -4.61 -0.38
CA PRO A 22 -4.34 -5.25 0.82
C PRO A 22 -2.97 -4.67 1.18
N VAL A 23 -2.68 -4.63 2.48
CA VAL A 23 -1.34 -4.31 2.99
C VAL A 23 -0.50 -5.57 2.94
N PHE A 24 0.70 -5.46 2.36
CA PHE A 24 1.67 -6.54 2.26
C PHE A 24 2.88 -6.25 3.14
N ALA A 25 3.53 -7.33 3.58
CA ALA A 25 4.79 -7.31 4.30
C ALA A 25 5.70 -8.40 3.72
N VAL A 26 6.95 -8.06 3.40
CA VAL A 26 7.93 -8.98 2.82
C VAL A 26 9.34 -8.63 3.27
N SER A 27 10.15 -9.64 3.58
CA SER A 27 11.60 -9.46 3.74
C SER A 27 12.21 -9.17 2.36
N HIS A 28 12.83 -8.01 2.23
CA HIS A 28 13.32 -7.48 0.96
C HIS A 28 14.74 -6.95 1.13
N LEU A 29 15.70 -7.46 0.34
CA LEU A 29 17.11 -7.04 0.35
C LEU A 29 17.78 -7.02 1.74
N GLY A 30 17.35 -7.88 2.67
CA GLY A 30 17.84 -7.94 4.05
C GLY A 30 17.20 -6.94 5.02
N GLY A 31 16.16 -6.23 4.59
CA GLY A 31 15.28 -5.40 5.42
C GLY A 31 13.83 -5.89 5.36
N GLU A 32 12.94 -5.15 6.01
CA GLU A 32 11.50 -5.44 6.10
C GLU A 32 10.72 -4.37 5.37
N TRP A 33 10.01 -4.75 4.30
CA TRP A 33 9.24 -3.85 3.46
C TRP A 33 7.75 -4.08 3.62
N THR A 34 7.02 -3.03 3.97
CA THR A 34 5.57 -3.01 4.03
C THR A 34 5.01 -1.97 3.07
N TYR A 35 3.96 -2.33 2.33
CA TYR A 35 3.37 -1.46 1.33
C TYR A 35 1.91 -1.83 1.09
N GLY A 36 1.12 -0.88 0.60
CA GLY A 36 -0.29 -1.11 0.27
C GLY A 36 -1.16 0.13 0.39
N GLY A 37 -2.47 -0.09 0.47
CA GLY A 37 -3.45 0.97 0.63
C GLY A 37 -3.53 1.50 2.06
N HIS A 38 -3.82 2.79 2.19
CA HIS A 38 -4.12 3.49 3.42
C HIS A 38 -5.56 4.04 3.30
N HIS A 39 -6.50 3.41 3.99
CA HIS A 39 -7.94 3.56 3.73
C HIS A 39 -8.65 4.38 4.81
N ASP A 40 -8.02 5.48 5.23
CA ASP A 40 -8.62 6.43 6.17
C ASP A 40 -9.48 7.44 5.39
N PRO A 41 -10.78 7.61 5.70
CA PRO A 41 -11.67 8.49 4.91
C PRO A 41 -11.20 9.95 4.81
N GLY A 42 -10.45 10.44 5.81
CA GLY A 42 -9.87 11.78 5.82
C GLY A 42 -8.47 11.88 5.20
N ASN A 43 -7.85 10.74 4.85
CA ASN A 43 -6.51 10.67 4.29
C ASN A 43 -6.34 9.41 3.41
N TRP A 44 -7.20 9.25 2.40
CA TRP A 44 -7.12 8.07 1.53
C TRP A 44 -5.86 8.10 0.66
N GLY A 45 -5.18 6.96 0.53
CA GLY A 45 -3.96 6.89 -0.28
C GLY A 45 -3.28 5.53 -0.30
N ALA A 46 -1.99 5.57 -0.61
CA ALA A 46 -1.11 4.42 -0.65
C ALA A 46 0.24 4.76 -0.01
N PHE A 47 0.87 3.77 0.62
CA PHE A 47 2.15 3.94 1.30
C PHE A 47 3.16 2.86 0.93
N SER A 48 4.44 3.21 1.09
CA SER A 48 5.57 2.30 1.05
C SER A 48 6.50 2.61 2.22
N ASN A 49 6.74 1.63 3.07
CA ASN A 49 7.54 1.73 4.28
C ASN A 49 8.61 0.65 4.29
N TYR A 50 9.88 1.03 4.34
CA TYR A 50 10.98 0.06 4.33
C TYR A 50 11.92 0.33 5.50
N TYR A 51 12.18 -0.71 6.30
CA TYR A 51 13.15 -0.71 7.38
C TYR A 51 14.38 -1.53 6.96
N HIS A 52 15.58 -1.00 7.19
CA HIS A 52 16.80 -1.78 7.05
C HIS A 52 17.78 -1.49 8.20
N GLY A 53 18.19 -2.55 8.92
CA GLY A 53 18.94 -2.44 10.16
C GLY A 53 20.39 -1.95 10.01
N SER A 54 21.05 -2.25 8.89
CA SER A 54 22.51 -2.04 8.74
C SER A 54 22.93 -1.16 7.58
N SER A 55 22.01 -0.54 6.85
CA SER A 55 22.39 0.32 5.72
C SER A 55 21.34 1.38 5.44
N TRP A 56 21.78 2.43 4.74
CA TRP A 56 20.88 3.37 4.10
C TRP A 56 19.94 2.65 3.15
N HIS A 57 18.71 3.15 3.05
CA HIS A 57 17.67 2.54 2.25
C HIS A 57 16.56 3.56 1.93
N TRP A 58 15.63 3.17 1.07
CA TRP A 58 14.54 4.02 0.61
C TRP A 58 13.28 3.22 0.31
N SER A 59 12.15 3.92 0.39
CA SER A 59 10.83 3.44 -0.02
C SER A 59 10.22 4.40 -1.04
N TYR A 60 9.40 3.87 -1.93
CA TYR A 60 8.75 4.60 -3.01
C TYR A 60 7.31 4.15 -3.18
N VAL A 61 6.44 5.12 -3.42
CA VAL A 61 5.08 4.89 -3.89
C VAL A 61 4.74 5.94 -4.95
N GLY A 62 4.10 5.53 -6.05
CA GLY A 62 3.77 6.43 -7.14
C GLY A 62 2.55 6.02 -7.94
N SER A 63 1.71 7.00 -8.27
CA SER A 63 0.71 6.90 -9.32
C SER A 63 1.28 7.44 -10.63
N THR A 64 1.32 6.59 -11.64
CA THR A 64 1.71 6.98 -13.00
C THR A 64 0.62 7.80 -13.70
N ILE A 65 -0.65 7.58 -13.34
CA ILE A 65 -1.81 8.25 -13.95
C ILE A 65 -1.91 9.71 -13.47
N ARG A 66 -1.63 9.96 -12.19
CA ARG A 66 -1.75 11.29 -11.58
C ARG A 66 -0.44 12.07 -11.52
N ASN A 67 0.67 11.48 -11.97
CA ASN A 67 2.01 12.03 -11.76
C ASN A 67 2.25 12.41 -10.28
N ASN A 68 1.74 11.59 -9.37
CA ASN A 68 1.83 11.80 -7.93
C ASN A 68 2.71 10.71 -7.33
N GLN A 69 3.92 11.06 -6.91
CA GLN A 69 4.90 10.08 -6.47
C GLN A 69 5.72 10.62 -5.31
N LYS A 70 6.11 9.70 -4.43
CA LYS A 70 6.93 10.01 -3.26
C LYS A 70 8.02 8.96 -3.12
N LYS A 71 9.24 9.44 -2.95
CA LYS A 71 10.37 8.65 -2.46
C LYS A 71 10.80 9.20 -1.11
N SER A 72 11.10 8.30 -0.18
CA SER A 72 11.59 8.62 1.15
C SER A 72 12.80 7.76 1.45
N SER A 73 13.73 8.26 2.23
CA SER A 73 14.99 7.58 2.52
C SER A 73 15.32 7.69 3.99
N ALA A 74 15.99 6.68 4.52
CA ALA A 74 16.38 6.60 5.91
C ALA A 74 17.77 5.98 6.03
N SER A 75 18.49 6.39 7.07
CA SER A 75 19.72 5.74 7.49
C SER A 75 19.43 4.36 8.11
N ALA A 76 20.49 3.58 8.28
CA ALA A 76 20.44 2.30 8.98
C ALA A 76 19.71 2.40 10.33
N GLY A 77 18.88 1.40 10.64
CA GLY A 77 18.19 1.30 11.93
C GLY A 77 16.94 2.18 12.06
N SER A 78 16.53 2.88 11.00
CA SER A 78 15.27 3.63 10.92
C SER A 78 14.39 3.10 9.79
N SER A 79 13.13 3.54 9.71
CA SER A 79 12.24 3.22 8.60
C SER A 79 12.11 4.41 7.66
N SER A 80 12.28 4.18 6.36
CA SER A 80 11.83 5.11 5.32
C SER A 80 10.32 4.98 5.13
N TYR A 81 9.61 6.11 4.97
CA TYR A 81 8.16 6.13 4.79
C TYR A 81 7.76 7.12 3.69
N ALA A 82 7.10 6.60 2.65
CA ALA A 82 6.57 7.35 1.53
C ALA A 82 5.05 7.15 1.47
N PHE A 83 4.32 8.24 1.23
CA PHE A 83 2.87 8.25 1.12
C PHE A 83 2.43 9.22 0.02
N ILE A 84 1.38 8.83 -0.69
CA ILE A 84 0.65 9.69 -1.62
C ILE A 84 -0.86 9.50 -1.43
N ASN A 85 -1.62 10.56 -1.64
CA ASN A 85 -3.07 10.43 -1.80
C ASN A 85 -3.40 9.86 -3.18
N THR A 86 -4.41 8.99 -3.21
CA THR A 86 -4.88 8.29 -4.40
C THR A 86 -6.40 8.40 -4.50
N ASP A 87 -6.96 8.08 -5.66
CA ASP A 87 -8.39 7.79 -5.80
C ASP A 87 -8.69 6.33 -5.41
N ILE A 88 -9.98 6.01 -5.23
CA ILE A 88 -10.43 4.64 -4.99
C ILE A 88 -10.18 3.80 -6.23
N GLY A 89 -9.54 2.64 -6.05
CA GLY A 89 -9.23 1.71 -7.15
C GLY A 89 -8.09 2.17 -8.06
N GLU A 90 -7.35 3.22 -7.68
CA GLU A 90 -6.22 3.71 -8.46
C GLU A 90 -5.06 2.72 -8.48
N HIS A 91 -4.47 2.53 -9.66
CA HIS A 91 -3.26 1.73 -9.81
C HIS A 91 -2.03 2.52 -9.39
N VAL A 92 -1.29 1.97 -8.43
CA VAL A 92 -0.05 2.53 -7.90
C VAL A 92 1.10 1.53 -7.99
N VAL A 93 2.31 2.06 -8.05
CA VAL A 93 3.57 1.31 -8.02
C VAL A 93 4.19 1.47 -6.65
N PHE A 94 4.62 0.36 -6.06
CA PHE A 94 5.39 0.32 -4.82
C PHE A 94 6.81 -0.17 -5.15
N ASP A 95 7.81 0.47 -4.57
CA ASP A 95 9.19 0.00 -4.63
C ASP A 95 9.93 0.31 -3.33
N ALA A 96 11.02 -0.40 -3.08
CA ALA A 96 11.95 -0.16 -1.99
C ALA A 96 13.34 -0.68 -2.36
N GLY A 97 14.37 0.00 -1.86
CA GLY A 97 15.75 -0.37 -2.17
C GLY A 97 16.73 0.07 -1.10
N LYS A 98 17.98 -0.36 -1.27
CA LYS A 98 19.09 -0.20 -0.35
C LYS A 98 20.36 0.10 -1.14
#